data_AF-A0A1F7WSC0-F1
#
_entry.id   AF-A0A1F7WSC0-F1
#
_cell.length_a   1.000
_cell.length_b   1.000
_cell.length_c   1.000
_cell.angle_alpha   90.00
_cell.angle_beta   90.00
_cell.angle_gamma   90.00
#
_symmetry.space_group_name_H-M   'P 1'
#
loop_
_entity.id
_entity.type
_entity.pdbx_description
1 polymer ?
#
loop_
_entity_poly.entity_id
_entity_poly.type
_entity_poly.pdbx_seq_one_letter_code
_entity_poly.pdbx_strand_id
1 'polypeptide(L)'
;MAKKLRFLIPIILIMGVAGYFLLQNRQIENFVARTKFQVREAVEPIVKPKATLPPSPTAKVLAGGYQTFQTFNNCGPASLSMTLRYFGISVSQHTLGDQLRPYQVASGDNDDKSTTLPEMAKKAESYGLLAYHRPNGNIELIKQFISAGIPIITRTWTKVNEDIGHFRVIKGYDDAKGVIIQDDSLQGENLEFSYDEFNILWSKFNYEYLVLTRADQKDLAETILGKNLIESIAWENAAALSNAEVAKNPQNIDAIFNRSVAYYHLAKYKEAAADFEKVELSLPFRTLWYQIEPILTYQKLKNYDRVLLITQRVIDKGNRAFSEAYQIRGEVYQEQEKTDKAQTEFEKVLIYNKNFYKYWD
;
A
#
# COMPACT_ATOMS: atom_id res chain seq x y z
N MET A 1 30.00 79.28 56.08
CA MET A 1 31.31 79.70 55.53
C MET A 1 31.91 78.53 54.77
N ALA A 2 32.49 78.79 53.61
CA ALA A 2 32.78 77.84 52.53
C ALA A 2 34.05 76.98 52.68
N LYS A 3 34.06 75.78 52.06
CA LYS A 3 35.03 75.30 51.04
C LYS A 3 34.74 73.82 50.68
N LYS A 4 34.12 73.55 49.53
CA LYS A 4 34.71 73.03 48.27
C LYS A 4 35.44 71.68 48.41
N LEU A 5 34.75 70.58 48.04
CA LEU A 5 35.38 69.33 47.58
C LEU A 5 35.19 69.22 46.06
N ARG A 6 36.30 68.99 45.35
CA ARG A 6 36.40 69.00 43.89
C ARG A 6 36.00 67.64 43.29
N PHE A 7 35.35 67.72 42.12
CA PHE A 7 35.08 66.65 41.17
C PHE A 7 36.35 65.88 40.77
N LEU A 8 36.26 64.54 40.73
CA LEU A 8 37.10 63.68 39.90
C LEU A 8 36.39 62.34 39.62
N ILE A 9 35.47 62.35 38.65
CA ILE A 9 35.19 61.24 37.74
C ILE A 9 35.34 61.90 36.36
N PRO A 10 36.24 61.49 35.46
CA PRO A 10 36.10 60.24 34.68
C PRO A 10 37.46 59.62 34.32
N ILE A 11 37.56 58.36 33.87
CA ILE A 11 37.91 58.06 32.46
C ILE A 11 37.76 56.54 32.18
N ILE A 12 37.66 55.70 33.21
CA ILE A 12 37.72 54.23 33.04
C ILE A 12 36.43 53.63 32.46
N LEU A 13 35.27 54.27 32.64
CA LEU A 13 33.99 53.74 32.15
C LEU A 13 33.71 54.02 30.65
N ILE A 14 34.33 55.03 30.05
CA ILE A 14 34.09 55.36 28.62
C ILE A 14 34.91 54.46 27.70
N MET A 15 36.11 54.04 28.10
CA MET A 15 36.91 53.10 27.29
C MET A 15 36.35 51.67 27.29
N GLY A 16 35.70 51.24 28.38
CA GLY A 16 35.05 49.92 28.45
C GLY A 16 33.85 49.79 27.51
N VAL A 17 33.02 50.84 27.40
CA VAL A 17 31.85 50.84 26.52
C VAL A 17 32.26 50.97 25.05
N ALA A 18 33.25 51.82 24.71
CA ALA A 18 33.75 51.93 23.35
C ALA A 18 34.44 50.65 22.84
N GLY A 19 35.19 49.96 23.71
CA GLY A 19 35.81 48.67 23.39
C GLY A 19 34.79 47.54 23.16
N TYR A 20 33.69 47.53 23.92
CA TYR A 20 32.60 46.56 23.77
C TYR A 20 31.85 46.74 22.44
N PHE A 21 31.57 47.99 22.05
CA PHE A 21 30.93 48.28 20.75
C PHE A 21 31.83 47.97 19.54
N LEU A 22 33.14 48.20 19.64
CA LEU A 22 34.09 47.84 18.57
C LEU A 22 34.23 46.32 18.40
N LEU A 23 34.15 45.55 19.50
CA LEU A 23 34.18 44.08 19.45
C LEU A 23 32.88 43.50 18.90
N GLN A 24 31.71 44.06 19.25
CA GLN A 24 30.44 43.66 18.63
C GLN A 24 30.38 44.01 17.14
N ASN A 25 30.87 45.18 16.72
CA ASN A 25 30.89 45.55 15.29
C ASN A 25 31.80 44.63 14.47
N ARG A 26 32.98 44.24 14.98
CA ARG A 26 33.84 43.26 14.30
C ARG A 26 33.23 41.86 14.21
N GLN A 27 32.45 41.44 15.19
CA GLN A 27 31.75 40.16 15.11
C GLN A 27 30.57 40.21 14.11
N ILE A 28 29.89 41.34 14.00
CA ILE A 28 28.84 41.57 13.00
C ILE A 28 29.45 41.66 11.59
N GLU A 29 30.55 42.38 11.39
CA GLU A 29 31.25 42.43 10.09
C GLU A 29 31.77 41.06 9.66
N ASN A 30 32.30 40.24 10.60
CA ASN A 30 32.73 38.88 10.30
C ASN A 30 31.55 37.91 10.05
N PHE A 31 30.40 38.14 10.69
CA PHE A 31 29.17 37.40 10.43
C PHE A 31 28.64 37.74 9.03
N VAL A 32 28.56 39.03 8.68
CA VAL A 32 28.12 39.53 7.36
C VAL A 32 29.10 39.15 6.24
N ALA A 33 30.41 39.14 6.50
CA ALA A 33 31.40 38.67 5.53
C ALA A 33 31.33 37.15 5.27
N ARG A 34 30.93 36.36 6.27
CA ARG A 34 30.66 34.91 6.13
C ARG A 34 29.26 34.61 5.59
N THR A 35 28.35 35.57 5.57
CA THR A 35 27.00 35.49 4.98
C THR A 35 26.85 36.32 3.71
N LYS A 36 27.96 36.57 3.00
CA LYS A 36 27.87 36.73 1.54
C LYS A 36 27.35 35.41 1.00
N PHE A 37 26.03 35.37 0.82
CA PHE A 37 25.35 34.42 -0.04
C PHE A 37 26.21 34.26 -1.30
N GLN A 38 26.92 33.13 -1.39
CA GLN A 38 27.06 32.52 -2.69
C GLN A 38 25.62 32.26 -3.11
N VAL A 39 25.12 33.13 -3.99
CA VAL A 39 24.05 32.75 -4.90
C VAL A 39 24.62 31.51 -5.58
N ARG A 40 24.31 30.33 -5.03
CA ARG A 40 24.37 29.11 -5.83
C ARG A 40 23.47 29.44 -6.98
N GLU A 41 24.02 29.51 -8.19
CA GLU A 41 23.21 29.46 -9.39
C GLU A 41 22.16 28.39 -9.13
N ALA A 42 20.89 28.77 -9.28
CA ALA A 42 19.82 27.80 -9.24
C ALA A 42 20.19 26.79 -10.32
N VAL A 43 20.65 25.61 -9.92
CA VAL A 43 20.77 24.48 -10.83
C VAL A 43 19.34 24.30 -11.30
N GLU A 44 19.07 24.73 -12.53
CA GLU A 44 17.79 24.47 -13.17
C GLU A 44 17.50 22.99 -12.93
N PRO A 45 16.31 22.64 -12.40
CA PRO A 45 15.99 21.25 -12.21
C PRO A 45 16.21 20.58 -13.56
N ILE A 46 17.15 19.64 -13.62
CA ILE A 46 17.39 18.85 -14.82
C ILE A 46 16.03 18.22 -15.11
N VAL A 47 15.31 18.76 -16.09
CA VAL A 47 14.06 18.22 -16.57
C VAL A 47 14.47 16.92 -17.25
N LYS A 48 14.51 15.84 -16.46
CA LYS A 48 14.76 14.51 -17.00
C LYS A 48 13.76 14.30 -18.12
N PRO A 49 14.20 13.92 -19.33
CA PRO A 49 13.28 13.57 -20.39
C PRO A 49 12.28 12.56 -19.87
N LYS A 50 10.99 12.85 -20.04
CA LYS A 50 9.93 11.91 -19.68
C LYS A 50 10.22 10.59 -20.42
N ALA A 51 10.34 9.48 -19.68
CA ALA A 51 10.68 8.20 -20.26
C ALA A 51 9.72 7.89 -21.42
N THR A 52 10.23 7.57 -22.60
CA THR A 52 9.38 7.16 -23.72
C THR A 52 8.95 5.72 -23.51
N LEU A 53 7.64 5.47 -23.62
CA LEU A 53 7.10 4.12 -23.49
C LEU A 53 7.61 3.24 -24.65
N PRO A 54 8.08 2.02 -24.39
CA PRO A 54 8.38 1.08 -25.45
C PRO A 54 7.09 0.73 -26.20
N PRO A 55 7.14 0.46 -27.51
CA PRO A 55 5.99 -0.08 -28.21
C PRO A 55 5.62 -1.43 -27.60
N SER A 56 4.33 -1.64 -27.32
CA SER A 56 3.86 -2.95 -26.87
C SER A 56 3.87 -3.93 -28.05
N PRO A 57 4.68 -4.99 -28.06
CA PRO A 57 4.59 -6.03 -29.07
C PRO A 57 3.24 -6.76 -28.99
N THR A 58 2.88 -7.52 -30.02
CA THR A 58 1.64 -8.33 -30.03
C THR A 58 1.65 -9.46 -29.01
N ALA A 59 2.83 -9.93 -28.60
CA ALA A 59 2.99 -10.88 -27.52
C ALA A 59 4.32 -10.65 -26.82
N LYS A 60 4.36 -10.89 -25.50
CA LYS A 60 5.59 -10.88 -24.73
C LYS A 60 5.46 -11.76 -23.50
N VAL A 61 6.51 -12.53 -23.22
CA VAL A 61 6.69 -13.27 -21.96
C VAL A 61 8.06 -12.89 -21.39
N LEU A 62 8.09 -12.53 -20.12
CA LEU A 62 9.32 -12.24 -19.41
C LEU A 62 10.13 -13.53 -19.21
N ALA A 63 11.41 -13.49 -19.56
CA ALA A 63 12.34 -14.60 -19.36
C ALA A 63 12.75 -14.73 -17.88
N GLY A 64 13.27 -15.91 -17.49
CA GLY A 64 13.78 -16.16 -16.13
C GLY A 64 12.73 -16.70 -15.15
N GLY A 65 11.86 -17.61 -15.61
CA GLY A 65 10.79 -18.21 -14.81
C GLY A 65 11.29 -18.88 -13.54
N TYR A 66 10.68 -18.53 -12.41
CA TYR A 66 10.86 -19.20 -11.13
C TYR A 66 9.48 -19.33 -10.50
N GLN A 67 8.91 -20.52 -10.63
CA GLN A 67 7.66 -20.89 -9.97
C GLN A 67 7.96 -21.69 -8.70
N THR A 68 7.16 -21.47 -7.66
CA THR A 68 7.23 -22.25 -6.42
C THR A 68 5.81 -22.57 -5.93
N PHE A 69 5.57 -23.83 -5.59
CA PHE A 69 4.29 -24.24 -5.01
C PHE A 69 4.16 -23.76 -3.57
N GLN A 70 3.07 -23.09 -3.24
CA GLN A 70 2.82 -22.55 -1.92
C GLN A 70 2.68 -23.65 -0.86
N THR A 71 3.12 -23.35 0.35
CA THR A 71 2.61 -24.01 1.55
C THR A 71 1.20 -23.49 1.90
N PHE A 72 0.57 -24.09 2.93
CA PHE A 72 -0.78 -23.74 3.35
C PHE A 72 -0.94 -22.22 3.57
N ASN A 73 -1.94 -21.62 2.91
CA ASN A 73 -2.24 -20.17 2.88
C ASN A 73 -1.07 -19.25 2.48
N ASN A 74 -0.05 -19.76 1.77
CA ASN A 74 1.16 -19.01 1.46
C ASN A 74 1.20 -18.33 0.09
N CYS A 75 0.05 -18.13 -0.57
CA CYS A 75 0.01 -17.61 -1.95
C CYS A 75 0.68 -16.22 -2.08
N GLY A 76 0.50 -15.33 -1.10
CA GLY A 76 1.13 -14.01 -1.08
C GLY A 76 2.66 -14.09 -0.97
N PRO A 77 3.22 -14.68 0.10
CA PRO A 77 4.67 -14.82 0.23
C PRO A 77 5.31 -15.66 -0.88
N ALA A 78 4.62 -16.66 -1.43
CA ALA A 78 5.08 -17.39 -2.61
C ALA A 78 5.15 -16.47 -3.84
N SER A 79 4.10 -15.71 -4.14
CA SER A 79 4.06 -14.75 -5.24
C SER A 79 5.11 -13.65 -5.12
N LEU A 80 5.33 -13.14 -3.90
CA LEU A 80 6.40 -12.17 -3.65
C LEU A 80 7.79 -12.81 -3.83
N SER A 81 8.01 -14.03 -3.36
CA SER A 81 9.25 -14.80 -3.61
C SER A 81 9.51 -15.00 -5.11
N MET A 82 8.49 -15.38 -5.88
CA MET A 82 8.58 -15.51 -7.34
C MET A 82 8.98 -14.18 -8.00
N THR A 83 8.33 -13.09 -7.59
CA THR A 83 8.57 -11.75 -8.14
C THR A 83 9.95 -11.21 -7.75
N LEU A 84 10.40 -11.42 -6.51
CA LEU A 84 11.74 -11.01 -6.06
C LEU A 84 12.85 -11.73 -6.85
N ARG A 85 12.64 -13.00 -7.19
CA ARG A 85 13.61 -13.74 -8.01
C ARG A 85 13.80 -13.14 -9.40
N TYR A 86 12.75 -12.55 -9.99
CA TYR A 86 12.86 -11.82 -11.25
C TYR A 86 13.88 -10.66 -11.16
N PHE A 87 14.00 -10.05 -9.99
CA PHE A 87 14.98 -9.00 -9.71
C PHE A 87 16.34 -9.53 -9.23
N GLY A 88 16.58 -10.84 -9.31
CA GLY A 88 17.79 -11.49 -8.82
C GLY A 88 17.86 -11.64 -7.31
N ILE A 89 16.79 -11.34 -6.58
CA ILE A 89 16.72 -11.42 -5.12
C ILE A 89 16.20 -12.81 -4.73
N SER A 90 17.06 -13.63 -4.14
CA SER A 90 16.71 -14.99 -3.72
C SER A 90 16.29 -15.02 -2.26
N VAL A 91 14.98 -15.01 -2.01
CA VAL A 91 14.38 -15.28 -0.69
C VAL A 91 13.30 -16.34 -0.85
N SER A 92 13.18 -17.23 0.14
CA SER A 92 12.18 -18.30 0.10
C SER A 92 10.80 -17.82 0.52
N GLN A 93 9.76 -18.48 0.02
CA GLN A 93 8.39 -18.26 0.50
C GLN A 93 8.21 -18.55 2.00
N HIS A 94 9.04 -19.42 2.59
CA HIS A 94 9.02 -19.72 4.02
C HIS A 94 9.51 -18.52 4.81
N THR A 95 10.67 -17.98 4.44
CA THR A 95 11.23 -16.77 5.07
C THR A 95 10.27 -15.58 4.97
N LEU A 96 9.62 -15.39 3.82
CA LEU A 96 8.62 -14.35 3.67
C LEU A 96 7.35 -14.65 4.48
N GLY A 97 6.91 -15.91 4.53
CA GLY A 97 5.79 -16.35 5.37
C GLY A 97 6.01 -16.05 6.85
N ASP A 98 7.19 -16.37 7.39
CA ASP A 98 7.56 -16.09 8.79
C ASP A 98 7.60 -14.59 9.11
N GLN A 99 7.72 -13.75 8.10
CA GLN A 99 7.78 -12.30 8.25
C GLN A 99 6.42 -11.63 8.09
N LEU A 100 5.61 -12.10 7.13
CA LEU A 100 4.33 -11.48 6.78
C LEU A 100 3.16 -12.08 7.56
N ARG A 101 3.15 -13.41 7.74
CA ARG A 101 2.08 -14.16 8.40
C ARG A 101 2.69 -15.19 9.39
N PRO A 102 3.36 -14.74 10.46
CA PRO A 102 4.19 -15.60 11.32
C PRO A 102 3.42 -16.70 12.05
N TYR A 103 2.11 -16.56 12.26
CA TYR A 103 1.30 -17.56 12.95
C TYR A 103 0.78 -18.62 11.97
N GLN A 104 1.66 -19.59 11.70
CA GLN A 104 1.42 -20.65 10.72
C GLN A 104 1.02 -21.96 11.40
N VAL A 105 -0.24 -22.38 11.27
CA VAL A 105 -0.76 -23.62 11.86
C VAL A 105 -1.15 -24.59 10.76
N ALA A 106 -0.33 -25.62 10.57
CA ALA A 106 -0.50 -26.59 9.46
C ALA A 106 -1.85 -27.33 9.47
N SER A 107 -2.50 -27.50 10.64
CA SER A 107 -3.84 -28.10 10.74
C SER A 107 -4.99 -27.15 10.36
N GLY A 108 -4.70 -25.86 10.17
CA GLY A 108 -5.52 -24.92 9.42
C GLY A 108 -6.72 -24.27 10.12
N ASP A 109 -7.06 -24.59 11.38
CA ASP A 109 -8.24 -23.97 12.05
C ASP A 109 -7.94 -22.58 12.66
N ASN A 110 -6.68 -22.23 12.89
CA ASN A 110 -6.27 -20.99 13.55
C ASN A 110 -5.03 -20.35 12.88
N ASP A 111 -4.88 -20.55 11.59
CA ASP A 111 -3.77 -20.04 10.78
C ASP A 111 -4.08 -18.63 10.25
N ASP A 112 -3.08 -17.76 10.15
CA ASP A 112 -3.21 -16.48 9.45
C ASP A 112 -3.39 -16.73 7.94
N LYS A 113 -4.58 -16.36 7.43
CA LYS A 113 -5.13 -16.87 6.17
C LYS A 113 -4.58 -16.19 4.93
N SER A 114 -4.00 -15.02 5.05
CA SER A 114 -3.60 -14.24 3.88
C SER A 114 -2.56 -13.19 4.22
N THR A 115 -2.08 -12.52 3.19
CA THR A 115 -1.36 -11.25 3.29
C THR A 115 -2.06 -10.25 2.38
N THR A 116 -1.76 -8.97 2.53
CA THR A 116 -2.30 -7.91 1.68
C THR A 116 -1.27 -7.38 0.68
N LEU A 117 -1.73 -6.66 -0.36
CA LEU A 117 -0.83 -5.99 -1.30
C LEU A 117 0.02 -4.91 -0.61
N PRO A 118 -0.51 -4.08 0.33
CA PRO A 118 0.30 -3.17 1.14
C PRO A 118 1.42 -3.86 1.94
N GLU A 119 1.13 -5.01 2.56
CA GLU A 119 2.12 -5.82 3.26
C GLU A 119 3.25 -6.31 2.37
N MET A 120 2.90 -6.85 1.21
CA MET A 120 3.89 -7.29 0.23
C MET A 120 4.68 -6.11 -0.35
N ALA A 121 4.03 -4.97 -0.60
CA ALA A 121 4.68 -3.75 -1.05
C ALA A 121 5.74 -3.28 -0.05
N LYS A 122 5.37 -3.15 1.23
CA LYS A 122 6.29 -2.74 2.29
C LYS A 122 7.45 -3.71 2.46
N LYS A 123 7.16 -5.01 2.34
CA LYS A 123 8.20 -6.04 2.41
C LYS A 123 9.16 -5.96 1.23
N ALA A 124 8.68 -5.71 0.02
CA ALA A 124 9.53 -5.53 -1.16
C ALA A 124 10.47 -4.32 -1.01
N GLU A 125 10.03 -3.22 -0.37
CA GLU A 125 10.87 -2.07 -0.08
C GLU A 125 12.10 -2.43 0.78
N SER A 126 11.96 -3.38 1.71
CA SER A 126 13.09 -3.85 2.53
C SER A 126 14.18 -4.58 1.73
N TYR A 127 13.87 -4.98 0.49
CA TYR A 127 14.83 -5.55 -0.46
C TYR A 127 15.33 -4.52 -1.49
N GLY A 128 15.07 -3.23 -1.28
CA GLY A 128 15.57 -2.14 -2.13
C GLY A 128 14.76 -1.91 -3.41
N LEU A 129 13.55 -2.46 -3.50
CA LEU A 129 12.62 -2.21 -4.60
C LEU A 129 11.70 -1.02 -4.29
N LEU A 130 11.23 -0.35 -5.33
CA LEU A 130 10.11 0.59 -5.24
C LEU A 130 8.81 -0.17 -5.47
N ALA A 131 7.77 0.14 -4.71
CA ALA A 131 6.49 -0.54 -4.78
C ALA A 131 5.34 0.43 -5.09
N TYR A 132 4.47 0.05 -6.02
CA TYR A 132 3.28 0.80 -6.41
C TYR A 132 2.07 -0.13 -6.36
N HIS A 133 1.27 -0.01 -5.31
CA HIS A 133 -0.01 -0.69 -5.18
C HIS A 133 -1.14 0.27 -5.58
N ARG A 134 -1.92 -0.08 -6.61
CA ARG A 134 -3.00 0.78 -7.11
C ARG A 134 -4.22 -0.05 -7.53
N PRO A 135 -5.44 0.50 -7.43
CA PRO A 135 -6.66 -0.07 -8.02
C PRO A 135 -6.76 0.27 -9.52
N ASN A 136 -7.86 -0.14 -10.14
CA ASN A 136 -8.24 0.27 -11.50
C ASN A 136 -7.17 -0.11 -12.56
N GLY A 137 -6.59 -1.29 -12.41
CA GLY A 137 -5.80 -1.90 -13.46
C GLY A 137 -6.65 -2.33 -14.67
N ASN A 138 -5.99 -2.58 -15.79
CA ASN A 138 -6.61 -3.14 -16.99
C ASN A 138 -5.56 -3.88 -17.83
N ILE A 139 -6.02 -4.61 -18.85
CA ILE A 139 -5.16 -5.42 -19.72
C ILE A 139 -4.09 -4.57 -20.43
N GLU A 140 -4.43 -3.35 -20.87
CA GLU A 140 -3.46 -2.48 -21.55
C GLU A 140 -2.35 -1.99 -20.62
N LEU A 141 -2.69 -1.67 -19.36
CA LEU A 141 -1.70 -1.36 -18.33
C LEU A 141 -0.76 -2.56 -18.08
N ILE A 142 -1.33 -3.77 -17.99
CA ILE A 142 -0.55 -5.00 -17.84
C ILE A 142 0.44 -5.14 -19.00
N LYS A 143 -0.04 -5.00 -20.25
CA LYS A 143 0.81 -5.08 -21.44
C LYS A 143 1.96 -4.06 -21.41
N GLN A 144 1.70 -2.83 -20.99
CA GLN A 144 2.73 -1.78 -20.90
C GLN A 144 3.85 -2.16 -19.91
N PHE A 145 3.50 -2.67 -18.72
CA PHE A 145 4.49 -3.11 -17.73
C PHE A 145 5.27 -4.35 -18.18
N ILE A 146 4.59 -5.36 -18.76
CA ILE A 146 5.27 -6.52 -19.32
C ILE A 146 6.20 -6.11 -20.48
N SER A 147 5.75 -5.19 -21.34
CA SER A 147 6.57 -4.58 -22.40
C SER A 147 7.79 -3.84 -21.85
N ALA A 148 7.67 -3.23 -20.67
CA ALA A 148 8.76 -2.61 -19.93
C ALA A 148 9.67 -3.60 -19.16
N GLY A 149 9.39 -4.91 -19.17
CA GLY A 149 10.18 -5.87 -18.41
C GLY A 149 9.90 -5.82 -16.92
N ILE A 150 8.65 -5.57 -16.52
CA ILE A 150 8.22 -5.41 -15.14
C ILE A 150 7.05 -6.37 -14.88
N PRO A 151 7.22 -7.43 -14.07
CA PRO A 151 6.13 -8.32 -13.69
C PRO A 151 5.15 -7.62 -12.73
N ILE A 152 3.93 -8.15 -12.65
CA ILE A 152 2.86 -7.58 -11.82
C ILE A 152 2.32 -8.66 -10.89
N ILE A 153 2.13 -8.34 -9.62
CA ILE A 153 1.37 -9.18 -8.69
C ILE A 153 -0.07 -8.66 -8.65
N THR A 154 -1.05 -9.54 -8.84
CA THR A 154 -2.47 -9.21 -8.69
C THR A 154 -3.13 -10.11 -7.66
N ARG A 155 -4.24 -9.65 -7.09
CA ARG A 155 -5.14 -10.47 -6.28
C ARG A 155 -6.41 -10.75 -7.06
N THR A 156 -6.82 -12.00 -7.10
CA THR A 156 -8.04 -12.42 -7.80
C THR A 156 -8.71 -13.55 -7.01
N TRP A 157 -9.92 -13.98 -7.39
CA TRP A 157 -10.39 -15.30 -6.92
C TRP A 157 -9.53 -16.41 -7.49
N THR A 158 -9.37 -17.52 -6.76
CA THR A 158 -8.65 -18.71 -7.26
C THR A 158 -9.33 -19.24 -8.50
N LYS A 159 -10.68 -19.33 -8.52
CA LYS A 159 -11.48 -19.73 -9.68
C LYS A 159 -12.80 -18.95 -9.72
N VAL A 160 -13.48 -18.96 -10.87
CA VAL A 160 -14.66 -18.11 -11.14
C VAL A 160 -15.83 -18.36 -10.16
N ASN A 161 -15.97 -19.59 -9.66
CA ASN A 161 -17.07 -19.99 -8.77
C ASN A 161 -16.57 -20.35 -7.35
N GLU A 162 -15.48 -19.73 -6.91
CA GLU A 162 -14.91 -19.90 -5.56
C GLU A 162 -14.83 -18.54 -4.84
N ASP A 163 -14.59 -18.58 -3.53
CA ASP A 163 -14.46 -17.41 -2.65
C ASP A 163 -13.11 -17.35 -1.93
N ILE A 164 -12.10 -18.00 -2.52
CA ILE A 164 -10.73 -18.04 -2.00
C ILE A 164 -9.91 -16.99 -2.72
N GLY A 165 -9.41 -16.00 -1.98
CA GLY A 165 -8.51 -14.97 -2.50
C GLY A 165 -7.15 -15.57 -2.81
N HIS A 166 -6.60 -15.21 -3.97
CA HIS A 166 -5.35 -15.79 -4.46
C HIS A 166 -4.48 -14.75 -5.14
N PHE A 167 -3.17 -14.91 -5.02
CA PHE A 167 -2.18 -14.05 -5.66
C PHE A 167 -1.58 -14.71 -6.88
N ARG A 168 -1.37 -13.91 -7.92
CA ARG A 168 -0.82 -14.35 -9.20
C ARG A 168 0.29 -13.41 -9.64
N VAL A 169 1.31 -13.97 -10.29
CA VAL A 169 2.41 -13.19 -10.86
C VAL A 169 2.26 -13.18 -12.38
N ILE A 170 1.76 -12.07 -12.91
CA ILE A 170 1.64 -11.86 -14.35
C ILE A 170 3.02 -11.58 -14.91
N LYS A 171 3.41 -12.36 -15.93
CA LYS A 171 4.70 -12.25 -16.59
C LYS A 171 4.60 -12.24 -18.12
N GLY A 172 3.40 -12.27 -18.68
CA GLY A 172 3.25 -12.26 -20.13
C GLY A 172 1.83 -12.01 -20.61
N TYR A 173 1.72 -11.80 -21.91
CA TYR A 173 0.47 -11.72 -22.65
C TYR A 173 0.70 -12.14 -24.11
N ASP A 174 -0.37 -12.53 -24.79
CA ASP A 174 -0.41 -12.83 -26.22
C ASP A 174 -1.74 -12.35 -26.82
N ASP A 175 -1.70 -11.32 -27.65
CA ASP A 175 -2.89 -10.72 -28.29
C ASP A 175 -3.48 -11.58 -29.40
N ALA A 176 -2.69 -12.44 -30.04
CA ALA A 176 -3.22 -13.35 -31.05
C ALA A 176 -4.10 -14.43 -30.39
N LYS A 177 -3.76 -14.82 -29.16
CA LYS A 177 -4.56 -15.73 -28.35
C LYS A 177 -5.60 -15.04 -27.45
N GLY A 178 -5.38 -13.75 -27.13
CA GLY A 178 -6.21 -13.01 -26.18
C GLY A 178 -6.02 -13.46 -24.72
N VAL A 179 -4.78 -13.78 -24.32
CA VAL A 179 -4.48 -14.37 -23.00
C VAL A 179 -3.44 -13.57 -22.20
N ILE A 180 -3.61 -13.57 -20.88
CA ILE A 180 -2.57 -13.26 -19.91
C ILE A 180 -1.82 -14.55 -19.56
N ILE A 181 -0.50 -14.45 -19.40
CA ILE A 181 0.38 -15.54 -19.01
C ILE A 181 0.94 -15.24 -17.62
N GLN A 182 0.74 -16.16 -16.68
CA GLN A 182 1.08 -15.96 -15.27
C GLN A 182 1.71 -17.19 -14.61
N ASP A 183 2.56 -16.94 -13.62
CA ASP A 183 3.00 -17.98 -12.69
C ASP A 183 2.13 -17.94 -11.43
N ASP A 184 1.72 -19.12 -10.99
CA ASP A 184 0.77 -19.31 -9.90
C ASP A 184 1.33 -20.32 -8.89
N SER A 185 1.25 -19.97 -7.62
CA SER A 185 1.81 -20.80 -6.56
C SER A 185 0.96 -22.02 -6.21
N LEU A 186 -0.24 -22.16 -6.75
CA LEU A 186 -1.10 -23.33 -6.58
C LEU A 186 -1.21 -24.14 -7.87
N GLN A 187 -1.35 -23.46 -9.00
CA GLN A 187 -1.72 -24.06 -10.28
C GLN A 187 -0.53 -24.29 -11.23
N GLY A 188 0.66 -23.76 -10.92
CA GLY A 188 1.88 -23.98 -11.70
C GLY A 188 2.33 -22.79 -12.53
N GLU A 189 3.27 -23.01 -13.44
CA GLU A 189 3.87 -21.96 -14.28
C GLU A 189 3.17 -21.80 -15.63
N ASN A 190 3.32 -20.61 -16.24
CA ASN A 190 2.85 -20.30 -17.59
C ASN A 190 1.35 -20.58 -17.82
N LEU A 191 0.52 -20.33 -16.81
CA LEU A 191 -0.91 -20.45 -16.95
C LEU A 191 -1.44 -19.37 -17.87
N GLU A 192 -2.24 -19.79 -18.85
CA GLU A 192 -2.93 -18.90 -19.78
C GLU A 192 -4.38 -18.76 -19.33
N PHE A 193 -4.80 -17.52 -19.02
CA PHE A 193 -6.22 -17.16 -18.90
C PHE A 193 -6.58 -16.21 -20.02
N SER A 194 -7.76 -16.37 -20.61
CA SER A 194 -8.27 -15.33 -21.51
C SER A 194 -8.40 -14.00 -20.77
N TYR A 195 -8.32 -12.90 -21.49
CA TYR A 195 -8.51 -11.56 -20.93
C TYR A 195 -9.83 -11.43 -20.16
N ASP A 196 -10.89 -12.05 -20.66
CA ASP A 196 -12.21 -12.03 -20.03
C ASP A 196 -12.24 -12.87 -18.74
N GLU A 197 -11.73 -14.10 -18.77
CA GLU A 197 -11.65 -14.94 -17.57
C GLU A 197 -10.80 -14.29 -16.48
N PHE A 198 -9.65 -13.73 -16.84
CA PHE A 198 -8.80 -13.02 -15.90
C PHE A 198 -9.52 -11.82 -15.28
N ASN A 199 -10.21 -11.00 -16.10
CA ASN A 199 -10.97 -9.85 -15.62
C ASN A 199 -12.14 -10.25 -14.71
N ILE A 200 -12.80 -11.38 -14.95
CA ILE A 200 -13.85 -11.91 -14.06
C ILE A 200 -13.30 -12.22 -12.65
N LEU A 201 -12.09 -12.77 -12.58
CA LEU A 201 -11.44 -13.09 -11.30
C LEU A 201 -10.89 -11.84 -10.61
N TRP A 202 -10.35 -10.90 -11.40
CA TRP A 202 -9.65 -9.72 -10.91
C TRP A 202 -10.59 -8.59 -10.48
N SER A 203 -11.76 -8.49 -11.11
CA SER A 203 -12.80 -7.52 -10.76
C SER A 203 -13.25 -7.63 -9.30
N LYS A 204 -13.07 -8.80 -8.69
CA LYS A 204 -13.44 -9.09 -7.30
C LYS A 204 -12.64 -8.27 -6.28
N PHE A 205 -11.53 -7.67 -6.71
CA PHE A 205 -10.58 -6.92 -5.90
C PHE A 205 -10.26 -5.56 -6.54
N ASN A 206 -11.26 -4.81 -7.03
CA ASN A 206 -11.08 -3.47 -7.61
C ASN A 206 -10.04 -3.37 -8.75
N TYR A 207 -9.72 -4.49 -9.41
CA TYR A 207 -8.61 -4.57 -10.36
C TYR A 207 -7.28 -4.09 -9.75
N GLU A 208 -7.04 -4.40 -8.48
CA GLU A 208 -5.84 -3.99 -7.76
C GLU A 208 -4.60 -4.77 -8.23
N TYR A 209 -3.49 -4.05 -8.33
CA TYR A 209 -2.20 -4.59 -8.72
C TYR A 209 -1.08 -4.01 -7.88
N LEU A 210 0.00 -4.79 -7.74
CA LEU A 210 1.26 -4.38 -7.17
C LEU A 210 2.35 -4.49 -8.23
N VAL A 211 2.95 -3.35 -8.54
CA VAL A 211 4.12 -3.24 -9.40
C VAL A 211 5.35 -3.02 -8.52
N LEU A 212 6.36 -3.86 -8.71
CA LEU A 212 7.66 -3.71 -8.06
C LEU A 212 8.70 -3.32 -9.11
N THR A 213 9.60 -2.41 -8.77
CA THR A 213 10.62 -1.92 -9.71
C THR A 213 11.95 -1.69 -9.03
N ARG A 214 13.03 -1.81 -9.78
CA ARG A 214 14.34 -1.28 -9.36
C ARG A 214 14.39 0.24 -9.58
N ALA A 215 15.37 0.89 -8.96
CA ALA A 215 15.56 2.34 -9.09
C ALA A 215 15.76 2.81 -10.55
N ASP A 216 16.40 2.00 -11.41
CA ASP A 216 16.59 2.29 -12.84
C ASP A 216 15.30 2.22 -13.66
N GLN A 217 14.27 1.55 -13.16
CA GLN A 217 12.96 1.39 -13.81
C GLN A 217 11.92 2.41 -13.33
N LYS A 218 12.26 3.25 -12.34
CA LYS A 218 11.33 4.20 -11.71
C LYS A 218 10.62 5.11 -12.71
N ASP A 219 11.39 5.85 -13.50
CA ASP A 219 10.85 6.88 -14.41
C ASP A 219 9.93 6.25 -15.48
N LEU A 220 10.22 5.01 -15.90
CA LEU A 220 9.38 4.25 -16.83
C LEU A 220 8.07 3.79 -16.18
N ALA A 221 8.14 3.22 -14.98
CA ALA A 221 6.95 2.77 -14.26
C ALA A 221 6.00 3.91 -13.91
N GLU A 222 6.54 5.04 -13.45
CA GLU A 222 5.75 6.24 -13.19
C GLU A 222 5.11 6.81 -14.47
N THR A 223 5.80 6.68 -15.61
CA THR A 223 5.22 7.06 -16.91
C THR A 223 4.05 6.16 -17.30
N ILE A 224 4.15 4.85 -17.08
CA ILE A 224 3.07 3.87 -17.34
C ILE A 224 1.88 4.14 -16.40
N LEU A 225 2.14 4.34 -15.10
CA LEU A 225 1.10 4.67 -14.12
C LEU A 225 0.39 5.98 -14.48
N GLY A 226 1.13 6.94 -15.05
CA GLY A 226 0.59 8.25 -15.41
C GLY A 226 -0.10 8.91 -14.21
N LYS A 227 -1.40 9.24 -14.37
CA LYS A 227 -2.17 9.85 -13.28
C LYS A 227 -2.45 8.89 -12.11
N ASN A 228 -2.48 7.58 -12.35
CA ASN A 228 -2.65 6.58 -11.30
C ASN A 228 -1.43 6.49 -10.37
N LEU A 229 -0.33 7.20 -10.67
CA LEU A 229 0.77 7.37 -9.71
C LEU A 229 0.27 8.01 -8.40
N ILE A 230 -0.67 8.95 -8.49
CA ILE A 230 -1.28 9.57 -7.32
C ILE A 230 -2.41 8.64 -6.84
N GLU A 231 -2.29 8.16 -5.61
CA GLU A 231 -3.20 7.15 -5.06
C GLU A 231 -4.66 7.61 -5.03
N SER A 232 -4.92 8.85 -4.59
CA SER A 232 -6.29 9.39 -4.60
C SER A 232 -6.90 9.42 -6.00
N ILE A 233 -6.11 9.76 -7.03
CA ILE A 233 -6.58 9.74 -8.42
C ILE A 233 -6.84 8.31 -8.90
N ALA A 234 -6.01 7.34 -8.49
CA ALA A 234 -6.26 5.94 -8.82
C ALA A 234 -7.59 5.43 -8.22
N TRP A 235 -7.89 5.80 -6.96
CA TRP A 235 -9.17 5.49 -6.33
C TRP A 235 -10.36 6.29 -6.92
N GLU A 236 -10.16 7.53 -7.37
CA GLU A 236 -11.16 8.28 -8.15
C GLU A 236 -11.49 7.54 -9.46
N ASN A 237 -10.49 7.02 -10.15
CA ASN A 237 -10.68 6.23 -11.37
C ASN A 237 -11.38 4.89 -11.08
N ALA A 238 -11.03 4.21 -9.98
CA ALA A 238 -11.73 2.99 -9.55
C ALA A 238 -13.21 3.26 -9.21
N ALA A 239 -13.50 4.38 -8.54
CA ALA A 239 -14.87 4.83 -8.29
C ALA A 239 -15.60 5.17 -9.59
N ALA A 240 -14.93 5.77 -10.57
CA ALA A 240 -15.53 6.06 -11.88
C ALA A 240 -15.85 4.79 -12.67
N LEU A 241 -14.95 3.81 -12.68
CA LEU A 241 -15.16 2.50 -13.32
C LEU A 241 -16.36 1.77 -12.71
N SER A 242 -16.36 1.60 -11.38
CA SER A 242 -17.45 0.94 -10.67
C SER A 242 -18.78 1.69 -10.81
N ASN A 243 -18.78 3.03 -10.87
CA ASN A 243 -19.98 3.80 -11.20
C ASN A 243 -20.54 3.49 -12.59
N ALA A 244 -19.67 3.38 -13.60
CA ALA A 244 -20.10 3.02 -14.95
C ALA A 244 -20.66 1.59 -15.02
N GLU A 245 -20.08 0.65 -14.27
CA GLU A 245 -20.56 -0.73 -14.17
C GLU A 245 -21.93 -0.81 -13.48
N VAL A 246 -22.11 -0.09 -12.36
CA VAL A 246 -23.40 -0.01 -11.67
C VAL A 246 -24.46 0.69 -12.53
N ALA A 247 -24.10 1.70 -13.32
CA ALA A 247 -25.03 2.33 -14.25
C ALA A 247 -25.50 1.38 -15.35
N LYS A 248 -24.64 0.47 -15.82
CA LYS A 248 -25.00 -0.57 -16.80
C LYS A 248 -25.81 -1.71 -16.18
N ASN A 249 -25.44 -2.13 -14.98
CA ASN A 249 -26.14 -3.17 -14.22
C ASN A 249 -26.26 -2.76 -12.74
N PRO A 250 -27.40 -2.19 -12.33
CA PRO A 250 -27.61 -1.73 -10.95
C PRO A 250 -27.61 -2.83 -9.89
N GLN A 251 -27.63 -4.11 -10.30
CA GLN A 251 -27.58 -5.28 -9.40
C GLN A 251 -26.21 -5.98 -9.44
N ASN A 252 -25.20 -5.36 -10.05
CA ASN A 252 -23.86 -5.90 -10.07
C ASN A 252 -23.22 -5.80 -8.66
N ILE A 253 -23.28 -6.92 -7.93
CA ILE A 253 -22.77 -7.06 -6.57
C ILE A 253 -21.30 -6.66 -6.46
N ASP A 254 -20.46 -7.12 -7.39
CA ASP A 254 -19.02 -6.84 -7.38
C ASP A 254 -18.76 -5.35 -7.63
N ALA A 255 -19.45 -4.73 -8.58
CA ALA A 255 -19.27 -3.31 -8.88
C ALA A 255 -19.73 -2.40 -7.73
N ILE A 256 -20.86 -2.73 -7.07
CA ILE A 256 -21.32 -1.99 -5.89
C ILE A 256 -20.32 -2.13 -4.74
N PHE A 257 -19.80 -3.34 -4.51
CA PHE A 257 -18.79 -3.57 -3.47
C PHE A 257 -17.47 -2.86 -3.78
N ASN A 258 -17.00 -2.94 -5.01
CA ASN A 258 -15.82 -2.21 -5.47
C ASN A 258 -15.96 -0.70 -5.27
N ARG A 259 -17.15 -0.16 -5.57
CA ARG A 259 -17.44 1.25 -5.33
C ARG A 259 -17.42 1.61 -3.84
N SER A 260 -17.94 0.74 -2.98
CA SER A 260 -17.86 0.91 -1.53
C SER A 260 -16.40 1.02 -1.05
N VAL A 261 -15.54 0.11 -1.50
CA VAL A 261 -14.09 0.13 -1.21
C VAL A 261 -13.43 1.40 -1.76
N ALA A 262 -13.71 1.79 -2.99
CA ALA A 262 -13.17 3.03 -3.57
C ALA A 262 -13.64 4.28 -2.79
N TYR A 263 -14.90 4.31 -2.34
CA TYR A 263 -15.43 5.39 -1.51
C TYR A 263 -14.77 5.45 -0.13
N TYR A 264 -14.39 4.32 0.48
CA TYR A 264 -13.59 4.33 1.69
C TYR A 264 -12.26 5.06 1.49
N HIS A 265 -11.50 4.71 0.45
CA HIS A 265 -10.21 5.35 0.14
C HIS A 265 -10.34 6.83 -0.26
N LEU A 266 -11.53 7.25 -0.72
CA LEU A 266 -11.85 8.66 -1.01
C LEU A 266 -12.48 9.41 0.18
N ALA A 267 -12.47 8.81 1.37
CA ALA A 267 -13.08 9.34 2.60
C ALA A 267 -14.60 9.63 2.50
N LYS A 268 -15.30 8.99 1.54
CA LYS A 268 -16.75 9.05 1.35
C LYS A 268 -17.43 7.96 2.18
N TYR A 269 -17.23 8.00 3.49
CA TYR A 269 -17.57 6.88 4.38
C TYR A 269 -19.07 6.57 4.44
N LYS A 270 -19.94 7.59 4.31
CA LYS A 270 -21.40 7.36 4.33
C LYS A 270 -21.86 6.61 3.08
N GLU A 271 -21.33 6.99 1.92
CA GLU A 271 -21.59 6.35 0.65
C GLU A 271 -21.00 4.94 0.61
N ALA A 272 -19.79 4.76 1.15
CA ALA A 272 -19.15 3.46 1.30
C ALA A 272 -20.02 2.49 2.13
N ALA A 273 -20.50 2.93 3.30
CA ALA A 273 -21.38 2.13 4.14
C ALA A 273 -22.70 1.79 3.44
N ALA A 274 -23.33 2.78 2.79
CA ALA A 274 -24.59 2.59 2.09
C ALA A 274 -24.49 1.60 0.92
N ASP A 275 -23.37 1.58 0.18
CA ASP A 275 -23.15 0.60 -0.87
C ASP A 275 -22.83 -0.79 -0.30
N PHE A 276 -22.01 -0.89 0.75
CA PHE A 276 -21.74 -2.16 1.41
C PHE A 276 -23.02 -2.82 1.95
N GLU A 277 -23.91 -2.06 2.59
CA GLU A 277 -25.17 -2.55 3.15
C GLU A 277 -26.11 -3.15 2.09
N LYS A 278 -26.06 -2.66 0.84
CA LYS A 278 -26.87 -3.22 -0.26
C LYS A 278 -26.43 -4.63 -0.65
N VAL A 279 -25.15 -4.95 -0.49
CA VAL A 279 -24.55 -6.18 -1.02
C VAL A 279 -24.04 -7.14 0.03
N GLU A 280 -23.94 -6.74 1.31
CA GLU A 280 -23.34 -7.54 2.38
C GLU A 280 -23.89 -8.98 2.43
N LEU A 281 -25.21 -9.15 2.29
CA LEU A 281 -25.85 -10.47 2.35
C LEU A 281 -25.62 -11.33 1.10
N SER A 282 -25.16 -10.73 0.01
CA SER A 282 -24.85 -11.40 -1.27
C SER A 282 -23.36 -11.65 -1.46
N LEU A 283 -22.50 -11.05 -0.63
CA LEU A 283 -21.06 -11.27 -0.68
C LEU A 283 -20.69 -12.66 -0.14
N PRO A 284 -19.68 -13.32 -0.72
CA PRO A 284 -19.09 -14.50 -0.12
C PRO A 284 -18.60 -14.20 1.30
N PHE A 285 -18.75 -15.14 2.22
CA PHE A 285 -18.47 -14.89 3.63
C PHE A 285 -16.99 -14.57 3.92
N ARG A 286 -16.06 -14.99 3.04
CA ARG A 286 -14.63 -14.71 3.12
C ARG A 286 -14.22 -13.36 2.54
N THR A 287 -15.12 -12.59 1.93
CA THR A 287 -14.78 -11.29 1.31
C THR A 287 -14.04 -10.39 2.30
N LEU A 288 -14.51 -10.31 3.54
CA LEU A 288 -13.91 -9.47 4.59
C LEU A 288 -12.68 -10.09 5.26
N TRP A 289 -12.26 -11.29 4.85
CA TRP A 289 -10.93 -11.80 5.20
C TRP A 289 -9.84 -11.13 4.38
N TYR A 290 -10.23 -10.53 3.25
CA TYR A 290 -9.32 -10.03 2.25
C TYR A 290 -9.45 -8.52 2.06
N GLN A 291 -10.65 -7.96 2.25
CA GLN A 291 -10.98 -6.55 2.05
C GLN A 291 -11.67 -6.00 3.30
N ILE A 292 -10.91 -5.22 4.10
CA ILE A 292 -11.33 -4.74 5.42
C ILE A 292 -11.96 -3.34 5.38
N GLU A 293 -11.99 -2.70 4.22
CA GLU A 293 -12.47 -1.33 4.03
C GLU A 293 -13.90 -1.10 4.54
N PRO A 294 -14.85 -2.06 4.45
CA PRO A 294 -16.15 -1.91 5.10
C PRO A 294 -16.06 -1.81 6.63
N ILE A 295 -15.15 -2.56 7.27
CA ILE A 295 -14.94 -2.52 8.72
C ILE A 295 -14.36 -1.15 9.10
N LEU A 296 -13.35 -0.70 8.36
CA LEU A 296 -12.71 0.60 8.57
C LEU A 296 -13.68 1.77 8.31
N THR A 297 -14.58 1.63 7.34
CA THR A 297 -15.64 2.59 7.06
C THR A 297 -16.52 2.81 8.29
N TYR A 298 -17.00 1.73 8.93
CA TYR A 298 -17.80 1.86 10.15
C TYR A 298 -17.00 2.40 11.34
N GLN A 299 -15.70 2.10 11.42
CA GLN A 299 -14.82 2.70 12.42
C GLN A 299 -14.73 4.22 12.24
N LYS A 300 -14.50 4.70 11.01
CA LYS A 300 -14.47 6.15 10.68
C LYS A 300 -15.81 6.84 10.94
N LEU A 301 -16.93 6.13 10.74
CA LEU A 301 -18.26 6.60 11.10
C LEU A 301 -18.59 6.50 12.61
N LYS A 302 -17.66 5.99 13.43
CA LYS A 302 -17.84 5.71 14.86
C LYS A 302 -19.01 4.77 15.17
N ASN A 303 -19.40 3.95 14.20
CA ASN A 303 -20.39 2.89 14.41
C ASN A 303 -19.69 1.65 14.99
N TYR A 304 -19.26 1.79 16.24
CA TYR A 304 -18.43 0.78 16.92
C TYR A 304 -19.15 -0.56 17.08
N ASP A 305 -20.45 -0.56 17.33
CA ASP A 305 -21.23 -1.80 17.44
C ASP A 305 -21.17 -2.61 16.13
N ARG A 306 -21.22 -1.92 14.99
CA ARG A 306 -21.10 -2.56 13.68
C ARG A 306 -19.70 -3.11 13.43
N VAL A 307 -18.65 -2.38 13.82
CA VAL A 307 -17.26 -2.84 13.76
C VAL A 307 -17.08 -4.12 14.58
N LEU A 308 -17.52 -4.12 15.84
CA LEU A 308 -17.40 -5.28 16.73
C LEU A 308 -18.21 -6.47 16.22
N LEU A 309 -19.41 -6.25 15.67
CA LEU A 309 -20.25 -7.29 15.08
C LEU A 309 -19.59 -7.95 13.86
N ILE A 310 -19.10 -7.14 12.91
CA ILE A 310 -18.50 -7.66 11.67
C ILE A 310 -17.19 -8.38 11.96
N THR A 311 -16.31 -7.79 12.78
CA THR A 311 -15.05 -8.44 13.17
C THR A 311 -15.28 -9.74 13.93
N GLN A 312 -16.27 -9.78 14.84
CA GLN A 312 -16.65 -11.02 15.52
C GLN A 312 -17.11 -12.09 14.52
N ARG A 313 -17.93 -11.73 13.53
CA ARG A 313 -18.36 -12.66 12.48
C ARG A 313 -17.19 -13.22 11.68
N VAL A 314 -16.20 -12.39 11.32
CA VAL A 314 -14.99 -12.85 10.60
C VAL A 314 -14.22 -13.88 11.43
N ILE A 315 -14.02 -13.60 12.72
CA ILE A 315 -13.33 -14.49 13.68
C ILE A 315 -14.10 -15.81 13.84
N ASP A 316 -15.41 -15.74 14.08
CA ASP A 316 -16.28 -16.92 14.31
C ASP A 316 -16.42 -17.80 13.07
N LYS A 317 -16.26 -17.23 11.88
CA LYS A 317 -16.34 -17.95 10.60
C LYS A 317 -15.00 -18.57 10.16
N GLY A 318 -13.99 -18.61 11.03
CA GLY A 318 -12.77 -19.40 10.81
C GLY A 318 -11.52 -18.60 10.46
N ASN A 319 -11.57 -17.25 10.51
CA ASN A 319 -10.38 -16.40 10.42
C ASN A 319 -10.00 -15.87 11.80
N ARG A 320 -9.63 -16.79 12.70
CA ARG A 320 -9.31 -16.48 14.10
C ARG A 320 -7.95 -15.79 14.26
N ALA A 321 -6.98 -16.10 13.42
CA ALA A 321 -5.66 -15.46 13.45
C ALA A 321 -5.61 -14.18 12.60
N PHE A 322 -6.65 -13.35 12.71
CA PHE A 322 -6.79 -12.14 11.90
C PHE A 322 -6.39 -10.89 12.69
N SER A 323 -5.11 -10.54 12.61
CA SER A 323 -4.49 -9.49 13.41
C SER A 323 -5.16 -8.13 13.22
N GLU A 324 -5.58 -7.82 12.00
CA GLU A 324 -6.27 -6.58 11.63
C GLU A 324 -7.59 -6.42 12.37
N ALA A 325 -8.38 -7.48 12.49
CA ALA A 325 -9.64 -7.43 13.24
C ALA A 325 -9.38 -7.11 14.72
N TYR A 326 -8.34 -7.68 15.32
CA TYR A 326 -8.00 -7.39 16.72
C TYR A 326 -7.43 -5.98 16.90
N GLN A 327 -6.59 -5.51 15.96
CA GLN A 327 -6.11 -4.13 15.96
C GLN A 327 -7.28 -3.14 15.93
N ILE A 328 -8.23 -3.33 15.00
CA ILE A 328 -9.40 -2.46 14.86
C ILE A 328 -10.27 -2.50 16.11
N ARG A 329 -10.53 -3.69 16.69
CA ARG A 329 -11.30 -3.84 17.94
C ARG A 329 -10.61 -3.16 19.12
N GLY A 330 -9.29 -3.27 19.22
CA GLY A 330 -8.48 -2.62 20.26
C GLY A 330 -8.60 -1.10 20.17
N GLU A 331 -8.48 -0.53 18.97
CA GLU A 331 -8.68 0.90 18.71
C GLU A 331 -10.09 1.36 19.09
N VAL A 332 -11.12 0.59 18.73
CA VAL A 332 -12.50 0.86 19.14
C VAL A 332 -12.67 0.87 20.66
N TYR A 333 -12.11 -0.11 21.36
CA TYR A 333 -12.19 -0.13 22.83
C TYR A 333 -11.39 0.99 23.49
N GLN A 334 -10.26 1.38 22.90
CA GLN A 334 -9.47 2.51 23.35
C GLN A 334 -10.24 3.83 23.21
N GLU A 335 -10.90 4.05 22.08
CA GLU A 335 -11.77 5.23 21.87
C GLU A 335 -12.98 5.25 22.81
N GLN A 336 -13.42 4.08 23.29
CA GLN A 336 -14.47 3.94 24.31
C GLN A 336 -13.94 3.99 25.76
N GLU A 337 -12.65 4.28 25.96
CA GLU A 337 -11.98 4.30 27.28
C GLU A 337 -12.04 2.95 28.03
N LYS A 338 -12.19 1.84 27.31
CA LYS A 338 -12.22 0.47 27.86
C LYS A 338 -10.83 -0.16 27.80
N THR A 339 -9.90 0.37 28.59
CA THR A 339 -8.47 0.02 28.56
C THR A 339 -8.20 -1.48 28.64
N ASP A 340 -8.82 -2.21 29.58
CA ASP A 340 -8.59 -3.65 29.74
C ASP A 340 -8.98 -4.46 28.49
N LYS A 341 -10.08 -4.06 27.83
CA LYS A 341 -10.52 -4.70 26.60
C LYS A 341 -9.60 -4.36 25.44
N ALA A 342 -9.18 -3.10 25.33
CA ALA A 342 -8.23 -2.67 24.30
C ALA A 342 -6.92 -3.46 24.41
N GLN A 343 -6.36 -3.55 25.63
CA GLN A 343 -5.16 -4.34 25.91
C GLN A 343 -5.33 -5.80 25.48
N THR A 344 -6.45 -6.43 25.84
CA THR A 344 -6.74 -7.83 25.47
C THR A 344 -6.73 -8.04 23.95
N GLU A 345 -7.28 -7.10 23.17
CA GLU A 345 -7.27 -7.21 21.71
C GLU A 345 -5.88 -6.93 21.13
N PHE A 346 -5.14 -5.93 21.62
CA PHE A 346 -3.78 -5.66 21.17
C PHE A 346 -2.79 -6.80 21.50
N GLU A 347 -2.96 -7.49 22.63
CA GLU A 347 -2.18 -8.69 22.94
C GLU A 347 -2.41 -9.80 21.90
N LYS A 348 -3.63 -9.96 21.39
CA LYS A 348 -3.91 -10.92 20.30
C LYS A 348 -3.24 -10.53 18.99
N VAL A 349 -3.13 -9.24 18.67
CA VAL A 349 -2.37 -8.78 17.51
C VAL A 349 -0.94 -9.31 17.57
N LEU A 350 -0.27 -9.19 18.72
CA LEU A 350 1.11 -9.66 18.89
C LEU A 350 1.22 -11.19 18.95
N ILE A 351 0.21 -11.89 19.45
CA ILE A 351 0.13 -13.36 19.42
C ILE A 351 0.09 -13.86 17.98
N TYR A 352 -0.76 -13.28 17.14
CA TYR A 352 -0.98 -13.75 15.77
C TYR A 352 -0.01 -13.14 14.75
N ASN A 353 0.48 -11.93 14.99
CA ASN A 353 1.48 -11.31 14.15
C ASN A 353 2.44 -10.42 14.96
N LYS A 354 3.54 -11.03 15.42
CA LYS A 354 4.63 -10.31 16.11
C LYS A 354 5.33 -9.24 15.25
N ASN A 355 5.15 -9.29 13.93
CA ASN A 355 5.69 -8.32 12.98
C ASN A 355 4.61 -7.36 12.46
N PHE A 356 3.43 -7.35 13.10
CA PHE A 356 2.29 -6.56 12.65
C PHE A 356 2.67 -5.09 12.52
N TYR A 357 2.22 -4.49 11.44
CA TYR A 357 2.24 -3.06 11.28
C TYR A 357 0.95 -2.62 10.59
N LYS A 358 0.40 -1.51 11.05
CA LYS A 358 -0.82 -0.95 10.49
C LYS A 358 -0.50 -0.28 9.14
N TYR A 359 -1.23 -0.65 8.09
CA TYR A 359 -1.07 -0.11 6.72
C TYR A 359 -2.27 0.73 6.25
N TRP A 360 -3.14 1.14 7.18
CA TRP A 360 -4.25 2.06 6.94
C TRP A 360 -4.23 3.19 7.97
N ASP A 361 -4.91 4.29 7.67
CA ASP A 361 -5.00 5.49 8.51
C ASP A 361 -6.14 5.43 9.54
#